data_AF-A0A7V5U992-F1
#
_entry.id   AF-A0A7V5U992-F1
#
_cell.length_a   1.000
_cell.length_b   1.000
_cell.length_c   1.000
_cell.angle_alpha   90.00
_cell.angle_beta   90.00
_cell.angle_gamma   90.00
#
_symmetry.space_group_name_H-M   'P 1'
#
loop_
_entity.id
_entity.type
_entity.pdbx_description
1 polymer ?
#
loop_
_entity_poly.entity_id
_entity_poly.type
_entity_poly.pdbx_seq_one_letter_code
_entity_poly.pdbx_strand_id
1 'polypeptide(L)'
;MEKTGTEGSWKIPAQNLSINLPVKNIKNAVSDISTGFSLVLIVFLMTTGCQHAPKCLEPYDVYLHARFVTLAGTQEKDTLLMNADIYGIDREDSLITAGKESFSKIDFPPDPNRDYCSFVFRYNELSDTLVFSYLRSVRLLSYECGFIQEYENLGVEYTMHQIDSIAVVDTLVSNKDDENIKIYLFRH
;
A
#
# COMPACT_ATOMS: atom_id res chain seq x y z
N MET A 1 -19.10 -34.11 -101.92
CA MET A 1 -18.16 -35.16 -102.36
C MET A 1 -17.59 -35.83 -101.13
N GLU A 2 -18.17 -36.98 -100.87
CA GLU A 2 -17.87 -38.04 -99.92
C GLU A 2 -16.50 -38.69 -100.13
N LYS A 3 -15.82 -39.05 -99.02
CA LYS A 3 -14.98 -40.26 -98.77
C LYS A 3 -14.83 -40.42 -97.23
N THR A 4 -15.51 -41.36 -96.55
CA THR A 4 -15.10 -42.75 -96.20
C THR A 4 -13.72 -42.83 -95.52
N GLY A 5 -13.60 -43.13 -94.21
CA GLY A 5 -13.41 -44.50 -93.63
C GLY A 5 -11.94 -44.95 -93.79
N THR A 6 -11.17 -45.52 -92.84
CA THR A 6 -11.40 -46.27 -91.59
C THR A 6 -10.06 -46.41 -90.81
N GLU A 7 -10.17 -46.54 -89.48
CA GLU A 7 -9.33 -47.25 -88.49
C GLU A 7 -7.80 -47.40 -88.62
N GLY A 8 -7.10 -46.99 -87.55
CA GLY A 8 -5.71 -47.32 -87.26
C GLY A 8 -5.35 -47.00 -85.80
N SER A 9 -5.74 -47.90 -84.89
CA SER A 9 -5.46 -47.86 -83.45
C SER A 9 -3.97 -47.97 -83.15
N TRP A 10 -3.35 -46.90 -82.63
CA TRP A 10 -2.09 -46.98 -81.89
C TRP A 10 -2.33 -46.58 -80.43
N LYS A 11 -2.27 -47.58 -79.55
CA LYS A 11 -2.34 -47.41 -78.11
C LYS A 11 -1.03 -46.79 -77.60
N ILE A 12 -1.11 -45.55 -77.10
CA ILE A 12 -0.07 -44.97 -76.26
C ILE A 12 -0.52 -45.19 -74.81
N PRO A 13 0.29 -45.80 -73.93
CA PRO A 13 -0.09 -45.96 -72.54
C PRO A 13 -0.11 -44.59 -71.85
N ALA A 14 -1.29 -44.17 -71.41
CA ALA A 14 -1.43 -43.07 -70.47
C ALA A 14 -0.84 -43.50 -69.13
N GLN A 15 0.39 -43.11 -68.86
CA GLN A 15 0.93 -43.16 -67.51
C GLN A 15 0.26 -42.04 -66.71
N ASN A 16 -0.74 -42.43 -65.91
CA ASN A 16 -1.30 -41.57 -64.89
C ASN A 16 -0.20 -41.20 -63.88
N LEU A 17 0.37 -40.01 -64.02
CA LEU A 17 1.12 -39.38 -62.94
C LEU A 17 0.10 -38.71 -62.02
N SER A 18 -0.50 -39.51 -61.13
CA SER A 18 -1.21 -38.96 -59.99
C SER A 18 -0.20 -38.30 -59.06
N ILE A 19 -0.04 -36.98 -59.20
CA ILE A 19 0.63 -36.17 -58.18
C ILE A 19 -0.30 -36.13 -56.97
N ASN A 20 -0.19 -37.16 -56.12
CA ASN A 20 -0.74 -37.11 -54.77
C ASN A 20 0.08 -36.07 -53.99
N LEU A 21 -0.32 -34.80 -54.05
CA LEU A 21 0.08 -33.86 -53.01
C LEU A 21 -0.53 -34.36 -51.69
N PRO A 22 0.28 -34.63 -50.66
CA PRO A 22 -0.24 -35.18 -49.41
C PRO A 22 -1.11 -34.14 -48.71
N VAL A 23 -2.43 -34.23 -48.89
CA VAL A 23 -3.46 -33.47 -48.15
C VAL A 23 -3.34 -33.68 -46.62
N LYS A 24 -2.61 -34.71 -46.20
CA LYS A 24 -2.31 -35.03 -44.79
C LYS A 24 -1.48 -33.96 -44.06
N ASN A 25 -0.72 -33.13 -44.78
CA ASN A 25 0.12 -32.09 -44.17
C ASN A 25 -0.59 -30.75 -43.93
N ILE A 26 -1.76 -30.51 -44.54
CA ILE A 26 -2.47 -29.23 -44.38
C ILE A 26 -3.25 -29.19 -43.06
N LYS A 27 -3.88 -30.30 -42.66
CA LYS A 27 -4.68 -30.34 -41.41
C LYS A 27 -3.82 -30.21 -40.15
N ASN A 28 -2.64 -30.83 -40.14
CA ASN A 28 -1.70 -30.72 -39.02
C ASN A 28 -1.04 -29.32 -39.00
N ALA A 29 -0.65 -28.78 -40.16
CA ALA A 29 -0.12 -27.42 -40.24
C ALA A 29 -1.14 -26.35 -39.80
N VAL A 30 -2.43 -26.50 -40.15
CA VAL A 30 -3.49 -25.56 -39.73
C VAL A 30 -3.83 -25.71 -38.24
N SER A 31 -3.74 -26.91 -37.68
CA SER A 31 -3.84 -27.19 -36.24
C SER A 31 -2.70 -26.53 -35.46
N ASP A 32 -1.46 -26.65 -35.95
CA ASP A 32 -0.26 -26.12 -35.29
C ASP A 32 -0.17 -24.59 -35.41
N ILE A 33 -0.68 -24.01 -36.50
CA ILE A 33 -0.83 -22.55 -36.67
C ILE A 33 -1.92 -22.00 -35.74
N SER A 34 -3.03 -22.73 -35.56
CA SER A 34 -4.14 -22.36 -34.67
C SER A 34 -3.72 -22.38 -33.19
N THR A 35 -3.00 -23.42 -32.76
CA THR A 35 -2.47 -23.52 -31.38
C THR A 35 -1.37 -22.49 -31.13
N GLY A 36 -0.48 -22.24 -32.10
CA GLY A 36 0.54 -21.20 -32.01
C GLY A 36 -0.03 -19.79 -31.90
N PHE A 37 -1.07 -19.45 -32.68
CA PHE A 37 -1.73 -18.14 -32.60
C PHE A 37 -2.46 -17.92 -31.27
N SER A 38 -3.09 -18.97 -30.74
CA SER A 38 -3.73 -18.96 -29.42
C SER A 38 -2.70 -18.73 -28.29
N LEU A 39 -1.54 -19.38 -28.37
CA LEU A 39 -0.45 -19.20 -27.40
C LEU A 39 0.14 -17.77 -27.44
N VAL A 40 0.33 -17.21 -28.64
CA VAL A 40 0.83 -15.84 -28.81
C VAL A 40 -0.19 -14.81 -28.31
N LEU A 41 -1.48 -15.02 -28.55
CA LEU A 41 -2.55 -14.15 -28.04
C LEU A 41 -2.62 -14.18 -26.50
N ILE A 42 -2.47 -15.35 -25.89
CA ILE A 42 -2.43 -15.50 -24.43
C ILE A 42 -1.20 -14.79 -23.84
N VAL A 43 -0.03 -14.93 -24.47
CA VAL A 43 1.19 -14.22 -24.03
C VAL A 43 1.05 -12.71 -24.17
N PHE A 44 0.40 -12.22 -25.23
CA PHE A 44 0.14 -10.78 -25.43
C PHE A 44 -0.84 -10.21 -24.40
N LEU A 45 -1.83 -11.00 -23.98
CA LEU A 45 -2.78 -10.60 -22.92
C LEU A 45 -2.12 -10.52 -21.52
N MET A 46 -1.02 -11.25 -21.30
CA MET A 46 -0.31 -11.24 -20.02
C MET A 46 0.64 -10.03 -19.84
N THR A 47 0.99 -9.31 -20.92
CA THR A 47 1.93 -8.18 -20.84
C THR A 47 1.26 -6.82 -20.58
N THR A 48 -0.07 -6.72 -20.67
CA THR A 48 -0.81 -5.44 -20.49
C THR A 48 -1.19 -5.12 -19.05
N GLY A 49 -0.77 -5.93 -18.07
CA GLY A 49 -1.21 -5.81 -16.67
C GLY A 49 -0.46 -4.81 -15.79
N CYS A 50 0.65 -4.23 -16.25
CA CYS A 50 1.46 -3.36 -15.40
C CYS A 50 0.94 -1.91 -15.47
N GLN A 51 -0.14 -1.60 -14.75
CA GLN A 51 -0.46 -0.21 -14.44
C GLN A 51 0.57 0.31 -13.43
N HIS A 52 1.35 1.31 -13.84
CA HIS A 52 2.33 1.97 -12.99
C HIS A 52 1.60 2.58 -11.79
N ALA A 53 2.00 2.24 -10.57
CA ALA A 53 1.45 2.89 -9.39
C ALA A 53 1.70 4.40 -9.50
N PRO A 54 0.67 5.25 -9.30
CA PRO A 54 0.85 6.69 -9.39
C PRO A 54 1.86 7.14 -8.32
N LYS A 55 2.78 8.00 -8.73
CA LYS A 55 3.78 8.57 -7.81
C LYS A 55 3.11 9.68 -7.02
N CYS A 56 2.63 9.35 -5.83
CA CYS A 56 2.07 10.36 -4.93
C CYS A 56 3.18 11.27 -4.41
N LEU A 57 2.97 12.57 -4.55
CA LEU A 57 3.90 13.60 -4.09
C LEU A 57 3.82 13.79 -2.58
N GLU A 58 2.66 13.50 -1.99
CA GLU A 58 2.42 13.57 -0.56
C GLU A 58 2.25 12.16 0.03
N PRO A 59 2.68 11.95 1.28
CA PRO A 59 2.46 10.67 1.98
C PRO A 59 0.97 10.47 2.31
N TYR A 60 0.57 9.22 2.45
CA TYR A 60 -0.81 8.84 2.78
C TYR A 60 -1.05 8.66 4.27
N ASP A 61 0.00 8.29 4.99
CA ASP A 61 -0.13 7.96 6.40
C ASP A 61 -0.28 9.24 7.21
N VAL A 62 -1.26 9.21 8.12
CA VAL A 62 -1.58 10.32 9.01
C VAL A 62 -1.35 9.85 10.43
N TYR A 63 -0.36 10.47 11.09
CA TYR A 63 0.02 10.17 12.45
C TYR A 63 -0.02 11.43 13.30
N LEU A 64 -0.37 11.25 14.57
CA LEU A 64 -0.23 12.30 15.57
C LEU A 64 1.21 12.29 16.07
N HIS A 65 1.92 13.38 15.83
CA HIS A 65 3.33 13.51 16.19
C HIS A 65 3.48 14.10 17.59
N ALA A 66 4.19 13.38 18.46
CA ALA A 66 4.41 13.77 19.84
C ALA A 66 5.90 13.86 20.16
N ARG A 67 6.28 14.84 20.98
CA ARG A 67 7.65 14.99 21.50
C ARG A 67 7.68 15.02 23.02
N PHE A 68 8.69 14.36 23.61
CA PHE A 68 8.92 14.33 25.05
C PHE A 68 9.89 15.43 25.48
N VAL A 69 9.50 16.19 26.50
CA VAL A 69 10.21 17.39 26.95
C VAL A 69 10.32 17.37 28.48
N THR A 70 11.42 17.89 29.00
CA THR A 70 11.57 18.22 30.42
C THR A 70 11.87 19.71 30.57
N LEU A 71 11.37 20.31 31.64
CA LEU A 71 11.64 21.71 31.95
C LEU A 71 12.90 21.82 32.82
N ALA A 72 13.84 22.65 32.37
CA ALA A 72 15.02 23.05 33.14
C ALA A 72 14.93 24.55 33.45
N GLY A 73 14.18 24.90 34.51
CA GLY A 73 13.81 26.29 34.78
C GLY A 73 12.76 26.76 33.77
N THR A 74 13.07 27.77 32.96
CA THR A 74 12.19 28.28 31.89
C THR A 74 12.54 27.72 30.50
N GLN A 75 13.55 26.85 30.40
CA GLN A 75 14.01 26.30 29.13
C GLN A 75 13.43 24.89 28.93
N GLU A 76 12.85 24.66 27.75
CA GLU A 76 12.44 23.33 27.30
C GLU A 76 13.66 22.55 26.81
N LYS A 77 13.78 21.30 27.25
CA LYS A 77 14.82 20.38 26.78
C LYS A 77 14.20 19.09 26.28
N ASP A 78 14.52 18.73 25.04
CA ASP A 78 14.14 17.44 24.46
C ASP A 78 14.68 16.30 25.34
N THR A 79 13.80 15.37 25.68
CA THR A 79 14.10 14.28 26.60
C THR A 79 14.14 12.97 25.84
N LEU A 80 15.30 12.30 25.91
CA LEU A 80 15.47 10.98 25.35
C LEU A 80 14.98 9.95 26.36
N LEU A 81 13.91 9.24 26.02
CA LEU A 81 13.39 8.13 26.81
C LEU A 81 14.13 6.86 26.45
N MET A 82 14.55 6.12 27.47
CA MET A 82 15.16 4.80 27.33
C MET A 82 14.25 3.79 28.00
N ASN A 83 14.02 2.65 27.33
CA ASN A 83 13.16 1.57 27.84
C ASN A 83 11.74 2.05 28.23
N ALA A 84 11.17 2.98 27.47
CA ALA A 84 9.78 3.38 27.60
C ALA A 84 8.90 2.56 26.66
N ASP A 85 7.77 2.09 27.17
CA ASP A 85 6.82 1.28 26.41
C ASP A 85 5.55 2.08 26.13
N ILE A 86 5.10 2.06 24.88
CA ILE A 86 3.82 2.66 24.49
C ILE A 86 3.03 1.64 23.68
N TYR A 87 1.77 1.44 24.06
CA TYR A 87 0.85 0.53 23.36
C TYR A 87 -0.58 1.05 23.43
N GLY A 88 -1.41 0.63 22.48
CA GLY A 88 -2.84 0.98 22.45
C GLY A 88 -3.62 0.19 23.50
N ILE A 89 -4.64 0.82 24.10
CA ILE A 89 -5.61 0.07 24.91
C ILE A 89 -6.28 -0.98 24.02
N ASP A 90 -6.45 -2.18 24.55
CA ASP A 90 -6.92 -3.39 23.83
C ASP A 90 -5.94 -3.95 22.78
N ARG A 91 -4.70 -3.45 22.72
CA ARG A 91 -3.63 -3.90 21.79
C ARG A 91 -2.26 -3.97 22.47
N GLU A 92 -2.21 -4.64 23.62
CA GLU A 92 -1.00 -4.76 24.45
C GLU A 92 0.13 -5.57 23.78
N ASP A 93 -0.22 -6.43 22.83
CA ASP A 93 0.71 -7.20 22.01
C ASP A 93 1.41 -6.36 20.92
N SER A 94 0.86 -5.18 20.63
CA SER A 94 1.28 -4.30 19.54
C SER A 94 1.93 -3.04 20.10
N LEU A 95 3.18 -3.19 20.54
CA LEU A 95 4.01 -2.07 21.02
C LEU A 95 4.31 -1.10 19.89
N ILE A 96 3.94 0.17 20.07
CA ILE A 96 4.30 1.28 19.16
C ILE A 96 5.81 1.57 19.26
N THR A 97 6.39 1.29 20.41
CA THR A 97 7.83 1.41 20.68
C THR A 97 8.61 0.14 20.33
N ALA A 98 7.98 -0.88 19.74
CA ALA A 98 8.66 -2.12 19.38
C ALA A 98 9.92 -1.83 18.54
N GLY A 99 11.07 -2.29 19.04
CA GLY A 99 12.37 -2.11 18.37
C GLY A 99 13.02 -0.73 18.57
N LYS A 100 12.46 0.17 19.39
CA LYS A 100 13.07 1.45 19.76
C LYS A 100 13.69 1.36 21.15
N GLU A 101 15.02 1.25 21.24
CA GLU A 101 15.75 1.26 22.53
C GLU A 101 15.69 2.64 23.21
N SER A 102 15.68 3.71 22.40
CA SER A 102 15.47 5.06 22.90
C SER A 102 14.80 5.96 21.86
N PHE A 103 14.02 6.93 22.32
CA PHE A 103 13.33 7.89 21.45
C PHE A 103 12.98 9.18 22.20
N SER A 104 12.94 10.30 21.49
CA SER A 104 12.46 11.61 21.99
C SER A 104 11.17 12.06 21.30
N LYS A 105 10.78 11.38 20.21
CA LYS A 105 9.56 11.59 19.45
C LYS A 105 8.86 10.26 19.21
N ILE A 106 7.54 10.29 19.15
CA ILE A 106 6.73 9.11 18.86
C ILE A 106 5.51 9.52 18.02
N ASP A 107 5.09 8.60 17.17
CA ASP A 107 3.94 8.76 16.29
C ASP A 107 2.80 7.89 16.81
N PHE A 108 1.66 8.50 17.09
CA PHE A 108 0.46 7.80 17.52
C PHE A 108 -0.48 7.62 16.33
N PRO A 109 -0.88 6.38 15.99
CA PRO A 109 -1.88 6.14 14.95
C PRO A 109 -3.27 6.53 15.46
N PRO A 110 -3.97 7.48 14.84
CA PRO A 110 -5.38 7.72 15.14
C PRO A 110 -6.23 6.50 14.76
N ASP A 111 -7.40 6.36 15.37
CA ASP A 111 -8.37 5.32 14.99
C ASP A 111 -9.23 5.83 13.84
N PRO A 112 -9.24 5.16 12.67
CA PRO A 112 -10.03 5.64 11.55
C PRO A 112 -11.54 5.51 11.79
N ASN A 113 -11.97 4.66 12.72
CA ASN A 113 -13.36 4.29 12.96
C ASN A 113 -13.98 4.97 14.19
N ARG A 114 -13.18 5.60 15.05
CA ARG A 114 -13.62 6.26 16.28
C ARG A 114 -13.11 7.69 16.34
N ASP A 115 -13.83 8.55 17.05
CA ASP A 115 -13.43 9.95 17.29
C ASP A 115 -12.46 10.09 18.49
N TYR A 116 -11.91 8.96 18.93
CA TYR A 116 -10.95 8.89 20.01
C TYR A 116 -10.06 7.66 19.88
N CYS A 117 -8.87 7.73 20.46
CA CYS A 117 -8.01 6.59 20.69
C CYS A 117 -7.29 6.72 22.03
N SER A 118 -6.86 5.60 22.60
CA SER A 118 -6.26 5.55 23.93
C SER A 118 -5.00 4.71 23.94
N PHE A 119 -3.99 5.19 24.65
CA PHE A 119 -2.68 4.57 24.77
C PHE A 119 -2.23 4.51 26.21
N VAL A 120 -1.42 3.51 26.53
CA VAL A 120 -0.72 3.42 27.81
C VAL A 120 0.74 3.79 27.55
N PHE A 121 1.24 4.75 28.31
CA PHE A 121 2.65 5.15 28.36
C PHE A 121 3.26 4.62 29.65
N ARG A 122 4.19 3.67 29.55
CA ARG A 122 4.90 3.10 30.69
C ARG A 122 6.36 3.55 30.68
N TYR A 123 6.79 4.16 31.77
CA TYR A 123 8.15 4.65 31.95
C TYR A 123 8.55 4.60 33.42
N ASN A 124 9.74 4.08 33.73
CA ASN A 124 10.28 3.93 35.08
C ASN A 124 9.28 3.34 36.09
N GLU A 125 8.68 2.19 35.75
CA GLU A 125 7.69 1.45 36.56
C GLU A 125 6.34 2.15 36.79
N LEU A 126 6.21 3.41 36.39
CA LEU A 126 4.94 4.13 36.39
C LEU A 126 4.27 4.01 35.03
N SER A 127 2.95 4.12 35.02
CA SER A 127 2.15 4.04 33.80
C SER A 127 1.13 5.17 33.78
N ASP A 128 1.09 5.88 32.67
CA ASP A 128 0.05 6.86 32.38
C ASP A 128 -0.84 6.40 31.23
N THR A 129 -2.10 6.80 31.29
CA THR A 129 -3.04 6.64 30.17
C THR A 129 -3.14 7.96 29.43
N LEU A 130 -3.05 7.91 28.11
CA LEU A 130 -3.27 9.00 27.17
C LEU A 130 -4.56 8.71 26.41
N VAL A 131 -5.46 9.69 26.33
CA VAL A 131 -6.67 9.61 25.50
C VAL A 131 -6.69 10.82 24.58
N PHE A 132 -6.68 10.55 23.28
CA PHE A 132 -6.80 11.56 22.25
C PHE A 132 -8.23 11.56 21.72
N SER A 133 -8.80 12.75 21.54
CA SER A 133 -10.10 12.95 20.92
C SER A 133 -9.97 13.94 19.75
N TYR A 134 -10.79 13.76 18.72
CA TYR A 134 -10.70 14.54 17.49
C TYR A 134 -11.96 14.37 16.62
N LEU A 135 -12.13 15.26 15.65
CA LEU A 135 -13.13 15.15 14.60
C LEU A 135 -12.48 14.65 13.31
N ARG A 136 -13.09 13.63 12.69
CA ARG A 136 -12.58 13.08 11.42
C ARG A 136 -13.09 13.88 10.23
N SER A 137 -12.17 14.22 9.32
CA SER A 137 -12.44 14.93 8.07
C SER A 137 -11.75 14.21 6.92
N VAL A 138 -12.26 14.32 5.70
CA VAL A 138 -11.69 13.64 4.52
C VAL A 138 -11.16 14.67 3.54
N ARG A 139 -9.88 14.56 3.19
CA ARG A 139 -9.20 15.43 2.23
C ARG A 139 -8.82 14.67 0.97
N LEU A 140 -9.12 15.22 -0.20
CA LEU A 140 -8.59 14.69 -1.46
C LEU A 140 -7.09 15.01 -1.55
N LEU A 141 -6.26 13.99 -1.68
CA LEU A 141 -4.82 14.13 -1.85
C LEU A 141 -4.49 14.44 -3.32
N SER A 142 -5.01 13.63 -4.25
CA SER A 142 -5.01 13.93 -5.68
C SER A 142 -5.99 13.03 -6.43
N TYR A 143 -6.23 13.29 -7.73
CA TYR A 143 -7.07 12.41 -8.55
C TYR A 143 -6.51 10.98 -8.65
N GLU A 144 -5.18 10.85 -8.74
CA GLU A 144 -4.52 9.54 -8.88
C GLU A 144 -4.33 8.83 -7.54
N CYS A 145 -4.24 9.59 -6.46
CA CYS A 145 -3.94 9.09 -5.13
C CYS A 145 -5.19 8.89 -4.26
N GLY A 146 -6.29 9.59 -4.56
CA GLY A 146 -7.53 9.47 -3.80
C GLY A 146 -7.53 10.33 -2.55
N PHE A 147 -8.07 9.81 -1.45
CA PHE A 147 -8.41 10.56 -0.25
C PHE A 147 -7.65 10.07 0.98
N ILE A 148 -7.39 10.98 1.91
CA ILE A 148 -6.85 10.70 3.25
C ILE A 148 -7.84 11.19 4.31
N GLN A 149 -7.70 10.65 5.52
CA GLN A 149 -8.44 11.11 6.68
C GLN A 149 -7.57 12.04 7.53
N GLU A 150 -8.04 13.25 7.76
CA GLU A 150 -7.46 14.22 8.69
C GLU A 150 -8.24 14.22 10.00
N TYR A 151 -7.60 14.68 11.07
CA TYR A 151 -8.19 14.74 12.39
C TYR A 151 -8.07 16.15 12.94
N GLU A 152 -9.21 16.80 13.17
CA GLU A 152 -9.34 18.19 13.57
C GLU A 152 -9.71 18.30 15.06
N ASN A 153 -9.48 19.46 15.67
CA ASN A 153 -9.81 19.75 17.07
C ASN A 153 -9.22 18.72 18.06
N LEU A 154 -7.93 18.43 17.92
CA LEU A 154 -7.23 17.51 18.81
C LEU A 154 -7.38 17.93 20.29
N GLY A 155 -8.04 17.08 21.07
CA GLY A 155 -8.13 17.14 22.52
C GLY A 155 -7.31 16.01 23.16
N VAL A 156 -6.77 16.27 24.35
CA VAL A 156 -5.95 15.30 25.09
C VAL A 156 -6.40 15.24 26.54
N GLU A 157 -6.63 14.02 27.02
CA GLU A 157 -6.81 13.70 28.43
C GLU A 157 -5.74 12.71 28.86
N TYR A 158 -5.26 12.82 30.10
CA TYR A 158 -4.19 11.99 30.59
C TYR A 158 -4.20 11.83 32.12
N THR A 159 -3.57 10.76 32.60
CA THR A 159 -3.22 10.60 34.02
C THR A 159 -1.85 11.22 34.30
N MET A 160 -1.60 11.57 35.57
CA MET A 160 -0.41 12.33 35.98
C MET A 160 0.48 11.53 36.95
N HIS A 161 1.12 10.46 36.48
CA HIS A 161 2.10 9.69 37.26
C HIS A 161 3.55 10.04 36.88
N GLN A 162 3.88 9.98 35.59
CA GLN A 162 5.14 10.43 34.98
C GLN A 162 4.95 11.70 34.16
N ILE A 163 3.76 11.88 33.59
CA ILE A 163 3.39 13.06 32.84
C ILE A 163 3.02 14.19 33.82
N ASP A 164 3.72 15.31 33.69
CA ASP A 164 3.38 16.56 34.40
C ASP A 164 2.28 17.29 33.65
N SER A 165 2.51 17.56 32.36
CA SER A 165 1.57 18.28 31.52
C SER A 165 1.66 17.91 30.05
N ILE A 166 0.60 18.17 29.29
CA ILE A 166 0.60 18.03 27.83
C ILE A 166 0.15 19.36 27.20
N ALA A 167 0.93 19.85 26.24
CA ALA A 167 0.55 20.99 25.41
C ALA A 167 0.18 20.52 24.01
N VAL A 168 -0.98 20.97 23.52
CA VAL A 168 -1.37 20.82 22.11
C VAL A 168 -0.78 22.00 21.34
N VAL A 169 0.14 21.70 20.43
CA VAL A 169 0.85 22.66 19.58
C VAL A 169 0.07 22.92 18.29
N ASP A 170 -0.46 21.86 17.69
CA ASP A 170 -1.35 21.92 16.53
C ASP A 170 -2.54 20.99 16.73
N THR A 171 -3.74 21.53 16.49
CA THR A 171 -5.01 20.81 16.61
C THR A 171 -5.36 20.00 15.36
N LEU A 172 -4.66 20.22 14.24
CA LEU A 172 -4.85 19.50 12.99
C LEU A 172 -3.78 18.40 12.84
N VAL A 173 -4.23 17.14 12.86
CA VAL A 173 -3.40 15.98 12.53
C VAL A 173 -3.62 15.64 11.05
N SER A 174 -2.57 15.78 10.26
CA SER A 174 -2.59 15.55 8.81
C SER A 174 -1.41 14.67 8.38
N ASN A 175 -1.25 14.46 7.08
CA ASN A 175 -0.13 13.71 6.50
C ASN A 175 1.19 14.50 6.47
N LYS A 176 1.28 15.60 7.22
CA LYS A 176 2.49 16.43 7.32
C LYS A 176 3.25 16.06 8.59
N ASP A 177 4.57 16.19 8.53
CA ASP A 177 5.49 15.97 9.66
C ASP A 177 5.50 17.19 10.61
N ASP A 178 4.32 17.66 11.01
CA ASP A 178 4.11 18.79 11.90
C ASP A 178 3.91 18.28 13.34
N GLU A 179 4.52 18.94 14.33
CA GLU A 179 4.38 18.55 15.74
C GLU A 179 2.98 18.89 16.28
N ASN A 180 2.25 17.89 16.76
CA ASN A 180 0.91 18.10 17.31
C ASN A 180 0.93 18.30 18.81
N ILE A 181 1.73 17.52 19.56
CA ILE A 181 1.74 17.58 21.02
C ILE A 181 3.15 17.56 21.61
N LYS A 182 3.30 18.25 22.75
CA LYS A 182 4.44 18.14 23.65
C LYS A 182 4.01 17.49 24.95
N ILE A 183 4.72 16.46 25.37
CA ILE A 183 4.50 15.75 26.62
C ILE A 183 5.62 16.15 27.58
N TYR A 184 5.26 16.87 28.64
CA TYR A 184 6.17 17.29 29.70
C TYR A 184 6.21 16.23 30.78
N LEU A 185 7.41 15.79 31.13
CA LEU A 185 7.64 14.76 32.13
C LEU A 185 8.14 15.35 33.44
N PHE A 186 7.76 14.71 34.55
CA PHE A 186 8.34 15.03 35.84
C PHE A 186 9.86 14.83 35.83
N ARG A 187 10.56 15.78 36.44
CA ARG A 187 11.99 15.68 36.68
C ARG A 187 12.21 15.06 38.06
N HIS A 188 12.79 13.87 38.09
CA HIS A 188 13.33 13.26 39.32
C HIS A 188 14.75 13.73 39.60
#